data_AF-A0A7V6JWR0-F1
#
_entry.id   AF-A0A7V6JWR0-F1
#
_cell.length_a   1.000
_cell.length_b   1.000
_cell.length_c   1.000
_cell.angle_alpha   90.00
_cell.angle_beta   90.00
_cell.angle_gamma   90.00
#
_symmetry.space_group_name_H-M   'P 1'
#
loop_
_entity.id
_entity.type
_entity.pdbx_description
1 polymer ?
#
loop_
_entity_poly.entity_id
_entity_poly.type
_entity_poly.pdbx_seq_one_letter_code
_entity_poly.pdbx_strand_id
1 'polypeptide(L)'
;MISEKTNRILLWFNLILILIITSAVITFLVMKRSGEKQTNDPGVINSMDMLRKELSLTDEQYRTVLLENDRTIRKYNIVFDMMCETNVAMLEELAKEVSDPAVLDSLSRKVGTLSVSLRRHTTDYFMNLKSICNEDQQKELTEILKRMMQIDELCKSCNKRECPRKERINNIGK
;
A
#
# COMPACT_ATOMS: atom_id res chain seq x y z
N MET A 1 38.68 38.52 -28.83
CA MET A 1 38.64 39.44 -27.67
C MET A 1 37.17 39.67 -27.34
N ILE A 2 36.60 38.89 -26.42
CA ILE A 2 35.17 38.97 -26.08
C ILE A 2 34.98 40.20 -25.21
N SER A 3 34.17 41.15 -25.68
CA SER A 3 33.92 42.44 -25.01
C SER A 3 33.50 42.24 -23.54
N GLU A 4 34.15 42.93 -22.60
CA GLU A 4 33.86 42.86 -21.16
C GLU A 4 32.38 43.12 -20.83
N LYS A 5 31.69 43.92 -21.67
CA LYS A 5 30.25 44.18 -21.54
C LYS A 5 29.41 42.92 -21.79
N THR A 6 29.77 42.11 -22.78
CA THR A 6 29.06 40.85 -23.10
C THR A 6 29.29 39.80 -22.02
N ASN A 7 30.48 39.76 -21.41
CA ASN A 7 30.78 38.84 -20.30
C ASN A 7 30.01 39.19 -19.02
N ARG A 8 29.84 40.49 -18.72
CA ARG A 8 28.98 40.95 -17.62
C ARG A 8 27.50 40.64 -17.87
N ILE A 9 27.01 40.80 -19.10
CA ILE A 9 25.62 40.46 -19.45
C ILE A 9 25.38 38.95 -19.35
N LEU A 10 26.31 38.13 -19.86
CA LEU A 10 26.24 36.67 -19.73
C LEU A 10 26.30 36.20 -18.28
N LEU A 11 27.12 36.85 -17.43
CA LEU A 11 27.15 36.60 -15.98
C LEU A 11 25.81 36.91 -15.32
N TRP A 12 25.17 38.04 -15.66
CA TRP A 12 23.86 38.39 -15.14
C TRP A 12 22.76 37.42 -15.60
N PHE A 13 22.78 36.99 -16.87
CA PHE A 13 21.86 35.97 -17.36
C PHE A 13 22.04 34.62 -16.66
N ASN A 14 23.29 34.21 -16.41
CA ASN A 14 23.59 32.97 -15.68
C ASN A 14 23.10 33.06 -14.22
N LEU A 15 23.30 34.20 -13.55
CA LEU A 15 22.79 34.45 -12.20
C LEU A 15 21.27 34.35 -12.11
N ILE A 16 20.54 34.94 -13.09
CA ILE A 16 19.08 34.86 -13.16
C ILE A 16 18.63 33.41 -13.42
N LEU A 17 19.32 32.67 -14.31
CA LEU A 17 19.02 31.28 -14.61
C LEU A 17 19.16 30.38 -13.36
N ILE A 18 20.24 30.57 -12.59
CA ILE A 18 20.46 29.84 -11.33
C ILE A 18 19.36 30.17 -10.31
N LEU A 19 18.93 31.42 -10.23
CA LEU A 19 17.87 31.83 -9.30
C LEU A 19 16.52 31.17 -9.62
N ILE A 20 16.19 31.05 -10.91
CA ILE A 20 14.98 30.34 -11.36
C ILE A 20 15.07 28.85 -11.03
N ILE A 21 16.19 28.18 -11.34
CA ILE A 21 16.36 26.74 -11.07
C ILE A 21 16.32 26.47 -9.55
N THR A 22 17.00 27.30 -8.75
CA THR A 22 17.01 27.14 -7.29
C THR A 22 15.63 27.37 -6.67
N SER A 23 14.85 28.34 -7.15
CA SER A 23 13.46 28.52 -6.70
C SER A 23 12.55 27.33 -7.04
N ALA A 24 12.73 26.72 -8.20
CA ALA A 24 11.99 25.51 -8.59
C ALA A 24 12.37 24.31 -7.71
N VAL A 25 13.66 24.13 -7.39
CA VAL A 25 14.16 23.08 -6.49
C VAL A 25 13.66 23.31 -5.06
N ILE A 26 13.68 24.53 -4.55
CA ILE A 26 13.15 24.88 -3.22
C ILE A 26 11.64 24.61 -3.18
N THR A 27 10.90 25.01 -4.20
CA THR A 27 9.46 24.76 -4.30
C THR A 27 9.16 23.26 -4.35
N PHE A 28 9.95 22.48 -5.10
CA PHE A 28 9.83 21.03 -5.15
C PHE A 28 10.15 20.38 -3.78
N LEU A 29 11.19 20.84 -3.07
CA LEU A 29 11.54 20.34 -1.74
C LEU A 29 10.50 20.71 -0.67
N VAL A 30 9.96 21.93 -0.73
CA VAL A 30 8.88 22.37 0.18
C VAL A 30 7.58 21.65 -0.14
N MET A 31 7.26 21.42 -1.42
CA MET A 31 6.08 20.66 -1.84
C MET A 31 6.23 19.17 -1.55
N LYS A 32 7.44 18.59 -1.59
CA LYS A 32 7.72 17.25 -1.07
C LYS A 32 7.55 17.20 0.45
N ARG A 33 8.01 18.21 1.20
CA ARG A 33 7.76 18.31 2.65
C ARG A 33 6.28 18.48 3.01
N SER A 34 5.49 19.15 2.17
CA SER A 34 4.06 19.42 2.42
C SER A 34 3.14 18.34 1.85
N GLY A 35 3.58 17.64 0.80
CA GLY A 35 2.86 16.58 0.10
C GLY A 35 3.20 15.16 0.57
N GLU A 36 3.97 15.03 1.64
CA GLU A 36 4.43 13.74 2.13
C GLU A 36 4.33 13.70 3.65
N LYS A 37 3.09 13.55 4.13
CA LYS A 37 2.87 12.54 5.18
C LYS A 37 3.22 11.18 4.57
N GLN A 38 4.53 10.94 4.35
CA GLN A 38 5.08 9.60 4.31
C GLN A 38 4.68 9.01 5.66
N THR A 39 3.65 8.19 5.64
CA THR A 39 3.42 7.21 6.70
C THR A 39 4.63 6.28 6.66
N ASN A 40 5.70 6.69 7.36
CA ASN A 40 6.73 5.78 7.83
C ASN A 40 6.01 4.67 8.56
N ASP A 41 5.91 3.51 7.92
CA ASP A 41 5.21 2.31 8.36
C ASP A 41 5.26 2.09 9.89
N PRO A 42 4.09 2.11 10.54
CA PRO A 42 3.77 1.28 11.68
C PRO A 42 2.36 0.73 11.45
N GLY A 43 2.09 0.25 10.23
CA GLY A 43 0.76 0.11 9.62
C GLY A 43 -0.20 -0.78 10.42
N VAL A 44 0.33 -1.58 11.34
CA VAL A 44 -0.44 -2.48 12.17
C VAL A 44 -0.92 -1.85 13.48
N ILE A 45 -0.11 -1.01 14.12
CA ILE A 45 -0.49 -0.33 15.38
C ILE A 45 -1.47 0.81 15.08
N ASN A 46 -1.28 1.51 13.95
CA ASN A 46 -2.23 2.53 13.50
C ASN A 46 -3.54 1.93 12.96
N SER A 47 -3.50 0.73 12.37
CA SER A 47 -4.71 0.09 11.83
C SER A 47 -5.70 -0.30 12.92
N MET A 48 -5.25 -0.66 14.13
CA MET A 48 -6.16 -1.15 15.17
C MET A 48 -6.91 0.00 15.86
N ASP A 49 -6.23 1.11 16.13
CA ASP A 49 -6.87 2.32 16.67
C ASP A 49 -7.79 2.98 15.63
N MET A 50 -7.39 2.94 14.36
CA MET A 50 -8.25 3.33 13.24
C MET A 50 -9.49 2.43 13.16
N LEU A 51 -9.33 1.12 13.30
CA LEU A 51 -10.43 0.16 13.23
C LEU A 51 -11.39 0.27 14.42
N ARG A 52 -10.88 0.55 15.62
CA ARG A 52 -11.71 0.89 16.79
C ARG A 52 -12.58 2.11 16.52
N LYS A 53 -12.00 3.15 15.92
CA LYS A 53 -12.69 4.40 15.62
C LYS A 53 -13.70 4.23 14.48
N GLU A 54 -13.34 3.54 13.41
CA GLU A 54 -14.21 3.33 12.26
C GLU A 54 -15.40 2.44 12.57
N LEU A 55 -15.25 1.46 13.46
CA LEU A 55 -16.34 0.55 13.87
C LEU A 55 -17.02 0.97 15.19
N SER A 56 -16.60 2.09 15.78
CA SER A 56 -17.06 2.55 17.10
C SER A 56 -17.09 1.40 18.13
N LEU A 57 -16.02 0.60 18.19
CA LEU A 57 -15.98 -0.57 19.08
C LEU A 57 -16.05 -0.14 20.53
N THR A 58 -16.87 -0.84 21.31
CA THR A 58 -16.86 -0.70 22.77
C THR A 58 -15.51 -1.17 23.35
N ASP A 59 -15.19 -0.73 24.56
CA ASP A 59 -13.92 -1.08 25.21
C ASP A 59 -13.77 -2.60 25.39
N GLU A 60 -14.87 -3.31 25.67
CA GLU A 60 -14.85 -4.78 25.82
C GLU A 60 -14.65 -5.49 24.48
N GLN A 61 -15.33 -5.02 23.41
CA GLN A 61 -15.11 -5.54 22.05
C GLN A 61 -13.67 -5.30 21.62
N TYR A 62 -13.14 -4.09 21.83
CA TYR A 62 -11.77 -3.74 21.47
C TYR A 62 -10.74 -4.58 22.21
N ARG A 63 -10.94 -4.84 23.52
CA ARG A 63 -10.07 -5.73 24.29
C ARG A 63 -10.06 -7.15 23.73
N THR A 64 -11.22 -7.67 23.33
CA THR A 64 -11.35 -9.00 22.70
C THR A 64 -10.61 -9.06 21.36
N VAL A 65 -10.76 -8.02 20.53
CA VAL A 65 -10.07 -7.93 19.23
C VAL A 65 -8.54 -7.86 19.40
N LEU A 66 -8.04 -7.12 20.40
CA LEU A 66 -6.60 -7.02 20.65
C LEU A 66 -5.94 -8.37 20.98
N LEU A 67 -6.62 -9.22 21.75
CA LEU A 67 -6.12 -10.55 22.10
C LEU A 67 -5.98 -11.46 20.86
N GLU A 68 -6.91 -11.36 19.92
CA GLU A 68 -6.88 -12.12 18.66
C GLU A 68 -5.89 -11.52 17.63
N ASN A 69 -5.60 -10.22 17.73
CA ASN A 69 -4.76 -9.52 16.78
C ASN A 69 -3.26 -9.85 16.90
N ASP A 70 -2.72 -10.01 18.12
CA ASP A 70 -1.26 -10.23 18.30
C ASP A 70 -0.76 -11.48 17.55
N ARG A 71 -1.54 -12.56 17.56
CA ARG A 71 -1.23 -13.79 16.83
C ARG A 71 -1.28 -13.61 15.32
N THR A 72 -2.18 -12.76 14.86
CA THR A 72 -2.41 -12.49 13.43
C THR A 72 -1.26 -11.67 12.85
N ILE A 73 -0.80 -10.65 13.58
CA ILE A 73 0.32 -9.78 13.19
C ILE A 73 1.61 -10.58 13.00
N ARG A 74 1.94 -11.45 13.96
CA ARG A 74 3.16 -12.27 13.86
C ARG A 74 3.15 -13.15 12.63
N LYS A 75 2.01 -13.78 12.31
CA LYS A 75 1.85 -14.58 11.10
C LYS A 75 2.02 -13.75 9.84
N TYR A 76 1.46 -12.54 9.81
CA TYR A 76 1.64 -11.63 8.69
C TYR A 76 3.10 -11.26 8.45
N ASN A 77 3.82 -10.86 9.49
CA ASN A 77 5.22 -10.48 9.37
C ASN A 77 6.07 -11.63 8.82
N ILE A 78 5.84 -12.86 9.30
CA ILE A 78 6.53 -14.05 8.81
C ILE A 78 6.22 -14.30 7.32
N VAL A 79 4.95 -14.19 6.92
CA VAL A 79 4.56 -14.38 5.49
C VAL A 79 5.15 -13.29 4.60
N PHE A 80 5.16 -12.04 5.04
CA PHE A 80 5.76 -10.94 4.27
C PHE A 80 7.27 -11.08 4.13
N ASP A 81 7.97 -11.48 5.20
CA ASP A 81 9.40 -11.76 5.17
C ASP A 81 9.70 -12.87 4.14
N MET A 82 8.97 -13.99 4.20
CA MET A 82 9.10 -15.07 3.21
C MET A 82 8.79 -14.61 1.77
N MET A 83 7.83 -13.70 1.58
CA MET A 83 7.53 -13.13 0.26
C MET A 83 8.67 -12.24 -0.22
N CYS A 84 9.24 -11.41 0.65
CA CYS A 84 10.39 -10.56 0.35
C CYS A 84 11.57 -11.42 -0.12
N GLU A 85 11.97 -12.41 0.68
CA GLU A 85 13.04 -13.36 0.36
C GLU A 85 12.80 -14.08 -0.96
N THR A 86 11.56 -14.51 -1.22
CA THR A 86 11.24 -15.20 -2.48
C THR A 86 11.33 -14.27 -3.69
N ASN A 87 10.95 -13.00 -3.55
CA ASN A 87 11.08 -12.00 -4.62
C ASN A 87 12.55 -11.62 -4.85
N VAL A 88 13.36 -11.52 -3.79
CA VAL A 88 14.81 -11.31 -3.91
C VAL A 88 15.45 -12.47 -4.67
N ALA A 89 15.18 -13.72 -4.30
CA ALA A 89 15.68 -14.88 -5.01
C ALA A 89 15.26 -14.90 -6.50
N MET A 90 14.06 -14.42 -6.81
CA MET A 90 13.58 -14.31 -8.19
C MET A 90 14.35 -13.24 -8.98
N LEU A 91 14.65 -12.10 -8.36
CA LEU A 91 15.49 -11.06 -8.95
C LEU A 91 16.93 -11.55 -9.17
N GLU A 92 17.48 -12.29 -8.21
CA GLU A 92 18.80 -12.89 -8.32
C GLU A 92 18.88 -13.88 -9.49
N GLU A 93 17.87 -14.73 -9.67
CA GLU A 93 17.79 -15.66 -10.80
C GLU A 93 17.69 -14.94 -12.15
N LEU A 94 16.90 -13.86 -12.22
CA LEU A 94 16.77 -13.02 -13.41
C LEU A 94 18.05 -12.23 -13.74
N ALA A 95 18.90 -11.99 -12.75
CA ALA A 95 20.16 -11.25 -12.91
C ALA A 95 21.33 -12.12 -13.38
N LYS A 96 21.16 -13.45 -13.46
CA LYS A 96 22.19 -14.38 -13.97
C LYS A 96 22.40 -14.19 -15.47
N GLU A 97 23.61 -14.48 -15.96
CA GLU A 97 23.91 -14.47 -17.40
C GLU A 97 23.01 -15.44 -18.18
N VAL A 98 22.66 -16.56 -17.57
CA VAL A 98 21.66 -17.52 -18.06
C VAL A 98 20.71 -17.84 -16.91
N SER A 99 19.48 -17.35 -17.00
CA SER A 99 18.41 -17.67 -16.05
C SER A 99 17.80 -19.05 -16.32
N ASP A 100 17.46 -19.78 -15.26
CA ASP A 100 16.75 -21.06 -15.32
C ASP A 100 15.21 -20.84 -15.20
N PRO A 101 14.43 -21.10 -16.26
CA PRO A 101 12.98 -20.99 -16.21
C PRO A 101 12.31 -21.89 -15.17
N ALA A 102 12.89 -23.05 -14.85
CA ALA A 102 12.34 -23.96 -13.85
C ALA A 102 12.46 -23.40 -12.44
N VAL A 103 13.56 -22.70 -12.13
CA VAL A 103 13.75 -22.00 -10.86
C VAL A 103 12.75 -20.86 -10.73
N LEU A 104 12.58 -20.06 -11.79
CA LEU A 104 11.61 -18.95 -11.82
C LEU A 104 10.16 -19.44 -11.65
N ASP A 105 9.77 -20.55 -12.28
CA ASP A 105 8.44 -21.15 -12.08
C ASP A 105 8.24 -21.61 -10.63
N SER A 106 9.25 -22.25 -10.03
CA SER A 106 9.22 -22.68 -8.63
C SER A 106 9.05 -21.51 -7.67
N LEU A 107 9.84 -20.44 -7.84
CA LEU A 107 9.74 -19.21 -7.04
C LEU A 107 8.38 -18.54 -7.21
N SER A 108 7.86 -18.48 -8.44
CA SER A 108 6.53 -17.93 -8.74
C SER A 108 5.41 -18.71 -8.03
N ARG A 109 5.49 -20.05 -8.03
CA ARG A 109 4.55 -20.90 -7.28
C ARG A 109 4.61 -20.64 -5.79
N LYS A 110 5.81 -20.47 -5.23
CA LYS A 110 6.00 -20.15 -3.82
C LYS A 110 5.35 -18.81 -3.44
N VAL A 111 5.52 -17.76 -4.26
CA VAL A 111 4.80 -16.49 -4.08
C VAL A 111 3.28 -16.70 -4.11
N GLY A 112 2.79 -17.53 -5.02
CA GLY A 112 1.38 -17.93 -5.10
C GLY A 112 0.88 -18.57 -3.80
N THR A 113 1.60 -19.55 -3.27
CA THR A 113 1.27 -20.22 -1.99
C THR A 113 1.26 -19.25 -0.82
N LEU A 114 2.27 -18.38 -0.71
CA LEU A 114 2.33 -17.35 0.33
C LEU A 114 1.16 -16.38 0.23
N SER A 115 0.79 -15.97 -0.98
CA SER A 115 -0.36 -15.10 -1.24
C SER A 115 -1.69 -15.75 -0.86
N VAL A 116 -1.82 -17.07 -1.00
CA VAL A 116 -2.99 -17.82 -0.52
C VAL A 116 -3.03 -17.82 1.01
N SER A 117 -1.89 -18.07 1.66
CA SER A 117 -1.78 -18.04 3.12
C SER A 117 -2.17 -16.69 3.69
N LEU A 118 -1.69 -15.60 3.06
CA LEU A 118 -2.01 -14.24 3.45
C LEU A 118 -3.53 -13.99 3.41
N ARG A 119 -4.17 -14.31 2.28
CA ARG A 119 -5.62 -14.14 2.11
C ARG A 119 -6.41 -14.94 3.14
N ARG A 120 -5.98 -16.17 3.45
CA ARG A 120 -6.63 -17.00 4.47
C ARG A 120 -6.56 -16.37 5.85
N HIS A 121 -5.40 -15.86 6.26
CA HIS A 121 -5.27 -15.13 7.53
C HIS A 121 -6.11 -13.86 7.56
N THR A 122 -6.23 -13.16 6.44
CA THR A 122 -7.11 -12.00 6.32
C THR A 122 -8.56 -12.39 6.49
N THR A 123 -9.05 -13.41 5.79
CA THR A 123 -10.43 -13.86 5.92
C THR A 123 -10.75 -14.35 7.33
N ASP A 124 -9.84 -15.09 7.96
CA ASP A 124 -10.02 -15.59 9.34
C ASP A 124 -10.11 -14.42 10.33
N TYR A 125 -9.23 -13.42 10.20
CA TYR A 125 -9.26 -12.21 11.03
C TYR A 125 -10.59 -11.45 10.90
N PHE A 126 -11.07 -11.24 9.67
CA PHE A 126 -12.34 -10.56 9.43
C PHE A 126 -13.55 -11.36 9.94
N MET A 127 -13.52 -12.69 9.83
CA MET A 127 -14.57 -13.55 10.38
C MET A 127 -14.65 -13.45 11.91
N ASN A 128 -13.49 -13.45 12.58
CA ASN A 128 -13.43 -13.27 14.03
C ASN A 128 -13.94 -11.89 14.45
N LEU A 129 -13.52 -10.83 13.75
CA LEU A 129 -13.97 -9.47 14.01
C LEU A 129 -15.49 -9.33 13.79
N LYS A 130 -16.02 -9.93 12.73
CA LYS A 130 -17.46 -9.97 12.46
C LYS A 130 -18.26 -10.62 13.61
N SER A 131 -17.73 -11.66 14.25
CA SER A 131 -18.39 -12.32 15.38
C SER A 131 -18.50 -11.45 16.64
N ILE A 132 -17.66 -10.41 16.75
CA ILE A 132 -17.62 -9.48 17.88
C ILE A 132 -18.53 -8.26 17.62
N CYS A 133 -18.72 -7.90 16.35
CA CYS A 133 -19.50 -6.74 15.91
C CYS A 133 -21.03 -6.98 15.93
N ASN A 134 -21.79 -5.95 16.28
CA ASN A 134 -23.25 -5.92 16.08
C ASN A 134 -23.63 -5.69 14.60
N GLU A 135 -24.92 -5.75 14.26
CA GLU A 135 -25.39 -5.65 12.86
C GLU A 135 -24.94 -4.37 12.14
N ASP A 136 -24.98 -3.22 12.80
CA ASP A 136 -24.57 -1.95 12.19
C ASP A 136 -23.04 -1.90 11.99
N GLN A 137 -22.28 -2.35 12.99
CA GLN A 137 -20.83 -2.47 12.91
C GLN A 137 -20.39 -3.44 11.80
N GLN A 138 -21.16 -4.51 11.54
CA GLN A 138 -20.85 -5.46 10.47
C GLN A 138 -21.02 -4.84 9.07
N LYS A 139 -21.97 -3.90 8.89
CA LYS A 139 -22.12 -3.15 7.63
C LYS A 139 -20.91 -2.24 7.42
N GLU A 140 -20.49 -1.51 8.45
CA GLU A 140 -19.28 -0.68 8.41
C GLU A 140 -18.03 -1.51 8.12
N LEU A 141 -17.87 -2.66 8.78
CA LEU A 141 -16.76 -3.59 8.57
C LEU A 141 -16.67 -4.07 7.11
N THR A 142 -17.82 -4.28 6.47
CA THR A 142 -17.88 -4.68 5.06
C THR A 142 -17.32 -3.59 4.14
N GLU A 143 -17.63 -2.32 4.42
CA GLU A 143 -17.08 -1.19 3.68
C GLU A 143 -15.57 -0.99 3.92
N ILE A 144 -15.09 -1.20 5.15
CA ILE A 144 -13.65 -1.21 5.46
C ILE A 144 -12.94 -2.27 4.62
N LEU A 145 -13.48 -3.49 4.61
CA LEU A 145 -12.90 -4.61 3.87
C LEU A 145 -12.88 -4.34 2.36
N LYS A 146 -13.93 -3.73 1.81
CA LYS A 146 -13.99 -3.33 0.39
C LYS A 146 -12.87 -2.34 0.03
N ARG A 147 -12.63 -1.34 0.88
CA ARG A 147 -11.52 -0.37 0.70
C ARG A 147 -10.16 -1.06 0.80
N MET A 148 -9.96 -1.93 1.78
CA MET A 148 -8.70 -2.65 1.99
C MET A 148 -8.36 -3.57 0.82
N MET A 149 -9.36 -4.25 0.24
CA MET A 149 -9.17 -5.08 -0.95
C MET A 149 -8.96 -4.29 -2.24
N GLN A 150 -9.07 -2.94 -2.20
CA GLN A 150 -8.89 -2.04 -3.34
C GLN A 150 -9.66 -2.48 -4.60
N ILE A 151 -10.85 -3.05 -4.39
CA ILE A 151 -11.65 -3.66 -5.47
C ILE A 151 -11.96 -2.62 -6.55
N ASP A 152 -12.20 -1.36 -6.14
CA ASP A 152 -12.47 -0.27 -7.06
C ASP A 152 -11.26 0.04 -7.97
N GLU A 153 -10.03 -0.02 -7.44
CA GLU A 153 -8.80 0.15 -8.24
C GLU A 153 -8.61 -1.03 -9.22
N LEU A 154 -8.86 -2.26 -8.77
CA LEU A 154 -8.86 -3.44 -9.64
C LEU A 154 -9.93 -3.35 -10.75
N CYS A 155 -11.05 -2.69 -10.49
CA CYS A 155 -12.06 -2.42 -11.50
C CYS A 155 -11.68 -1.29 -12.47
N LYS A 156 -10.84 -0.32 -12.08
CA LYS A 156 -10.38 0.76 -12.98
C LYS A 156 -9.50 0.24 -14.12
N SER A 157 -8.73 -0.82 -13.89
CA SER A 157 -7.92 -1.46 -14.94
C SER A 157 -8.77 -2.25 -15.95
N CYS A 158 -10.05 -2.50 -15.64
CA CYS A 158 -10.99 -3.18 -16.52
C CYS A 158 -11.67 -2.15 -17.46
N ASN A 159 -11.32 -2.16 -18.74
CA ASN A 159 -11.83 -1.21 -19.75
C ASN A 159 -13.29 -1.48 -20.21
N LYS A 160 -14.09 -2.19 -19.40
CA LYS A 160 -15.49 -2.53 -19.73
C LYS A 160 -16.44 -1.43 -19.27
N ARG A 161 -17.10 -0.78 -20.22
CA ARG A 161 -18.08 0.31 -19.98
C ARG A 161 -19.27 -0.14 -19.13
N GLU A 162 -19.77 -1.34 -19.39
CA GLU A 162 -20.81 -2.00 -18.59
C GLU A 162 -20.21 -3.21 -17.88
N CYS A 163 -19.98 -3.08 -16.57
CA CYS A 163 -19.43 -4.14 -15.76
C CYS A 163 -20.47 -4.58 -14.72
N PRO A 164 -21.12 -5.75 -14.88
CA PRO A 164 -22.10 -6.25 -13.89
C PRO A 164 -21.49 -6.49 -12.51
N ARG A 165 -20.14 -6.54 -12.41
CA ARG A 165 -19.45 -6.63 -11.12
C ARG A 165 -19.51 -5.32 -10.34
N LYS A 166 -19.50 -4.16 -11.02
CA LYS A 166 -19.54 -2.84 -10.37
C LYS A 166 -20.86 -2.64 -9.63
N GLU A 167 -21.96 -3.05 -10.27
CA GLU A 167 -23.28 -3.04 -9.64
C GLU A 167 -23.34 -3.97 -8.42
N ARG A 168 -22.83 -5.20 -8.55
CA ARG A 168 -22.72 -6.13 -7.42
C ARG A 168 -21.91 -5.54 -6.26
N ILE A 169 -20.73 -4.98 -6.55
CA ILE A 169 -19.83 -4.36 -5.55
C ILE A 169 -20.50 -3.17 -4.84
N ASN A 170 -21.36 -2.43 -5.53
CA ASN A 170 -22.10 -1.31 -4.96
C ASN A 170 -23.29 -1.73 -4.09
N ASN A 171 -23.70 -2.99 -4.15
CA ASN A 171 -24.83 -3.55 -3.41
C ASN A 171 -24.41 -4.49 -2.27
N ILE A 172 -23.10 -4.73 -2.08
CA ILE A 172 -22.59 -5.48 -0.93
C ILE A 172 -22.72 -4.60 0.32
N GLY A 173 -23.26 -5.14 1.42
CA GLY A 173 -23.29 -4.45 2.73
C GLY A 173 -24.43 -3.45 2.93
N LYS A 174 -25.30 -3.26 1.94
CA LYS A 174 -26.58 -2.54 2.03
C LYS A 174 -27.69 -3.49 2.48
#